data_AF-A0A7V6TLQ1-F1
#
_entry.id   AF-A0A7V6TLQ1-F1
#
_cell.length_a   1.000
_cell.length_b   1.000
_cell.length_c   1.000
_cell.angle_alpha   90.00
_cell.angle_beta   90.00
_cell.angle_gamma   90.00
#
_symmetry.space_group_name_H-M   'P 1'
#
loop_
_entity.id
_entity.type
_entity.pdbx_description
1 polymer ?
#
loop_
_entity_poly.entity_id
_entity_poly.type
_entity_poly.pdbx_seq_one_letter_code
_entity_poly.pdbx_strand_id
1 'polypeptide(L)' 'MLKDILYDVLRYIKTNTGKTIGTLVGLLSAILILTIGFFKTLLILILSTSGYIIGKKIDRGEDVIDSLMNRIIDIKKRF' A
#
# COMPACT_ATOMS: atom_id res chain seq x y z
N MET A 1 22.00 28.19 4.65
CA MET A 1 22.78 27.19 3.89
C MET A 1 22.18 25.78 3.98
N LEU A 2 22.14 25.14 5.15
CA LEU A 2 21.57 23.78 5.29
C LEU A 2 20.08 23.70 4.92
N LYS A 3 19.31 24.70 5.36
CA LYS A 3 17.89 24.82 5.05
C LYS A 3 17.65 24.98 3.55
N ASP A 4 18.48 25.76 2.88
CA ASP A 4 18.33 26.04 1.44
C ASP A 4 18.58 24.77 0.61
N ILE A 5 19.60 23.99 0.97
CA ILE A 5 19.87 22.67 0.38
C ILE A 5 18.69 21.72 0.61
N LEU A 6 18.12 21.71 1.82
CA LEU A 6 16.93 20.90 2.12
C LEU A 6 15.71 21.33 1.29
N TYR A 7 15.49 22.63 1.12
CA TYR A 7 14.40 23.16 0.31
C TYR A 7 14.55 22.79 -1.16
N ASP A 8 15.76 22.86 -1.72
CA ASP A 8 16.02 22.47 -3.11
C ASP A 8 15.82 20.97 -3.33
N VAL A 9 16.29 20.13 -2.39
CA VAL A 9 16.06 18.67 -2.45
C VAL A 9 14.57 18.35 -2.35
N LEU A 10 13.84 18.98 -1.41
CA LEU A 10 12.39 18.79 -1.27
C LEU A 10 11.63 19.23 -2.51
N ARG A 11 12.03 20.35 -3.13
CA ARG A 11 11.43 20.85 -4.37
C ARG A 11 11.63 19.88 -5.52
N TYR A 12 12.84 19.33 -5.65
CA TYR A 12 13.16 18.34 -6.68
C TYR A 12 12.35 17.05 -6.51
N ILE A 13 12.23 16.55 -5.27
CA ILE A 13 11.41 15.37 -4.95
C ILE A 13 9.93 15.65 -5.25
N LYS A 14 9.43 16.86 -4.94
CA LYS A 14 8.04 17.24 -5.21
C LYS A 14 7.70 17.22 -6.70
N THR A 15 8.61 17.71 -7.56
CA THR A 15 8.43 17.75 -9.01
C THR A 15 8.49 16.37 -9.68
N ASN A 16 9.25 15.42 -9.13
CA ASN A 16 9.40 14.06 -9.68
C ASN A 16 8.92 12.97 -8.71
N THR A 17 7.83 13.23 -8.00
CA THR A 17 7.36 12.41 -6.87
C THR A 17 7.16 10.94 -7.25
N GLY A 18 6.57 10.67 -8.42
CA GLY A 18 6.32 9.30 -8.87
C GLY A 18 7.60 8.49 -9.09
N LYS A 19 8.61 9.08 -9.73
CA LYS A 19 9.90 8.41 -10.02
C LYS A 19 10.69 8.17 -8.73
N THR A 20 10.76 9.17 -7.86
CA THR A 20 11.50 9.07 -6.59
C THR A 20 10.86 8.04 -5.66
N ILE A 21 9.54 8.07 -5.52
CA ILE A 21 8.81 7.09 -4.68
C ILE A 21 8.96 5.69 -5.26
N GLY A 22 8.80 5.52 -6.58
CA GLY A 22 8.95 4.24 -7.24
C GLY A 22 10.33 3.62 -7.03
N THR A 23 11.40 4.40 -7.21
CA THR A 23 12.77 3.94 -6.96
C THR A 23 13.00 3.61 -5.49
N LEU A 24 12.49 4.41 -4.56
CA LEU A 24 12.64 4.16 -3.12
C LEU A 24 11.92 2.87 -2.70
N VAL A 25 10.69 2.67 -3.17
CA VAL A 25 9.90 1.46 -2.91
C VAL A 25 10.56 0.23 -3.53
N GLY A 26 11.09 0.35 -4.76
CA GLY A 26 11.84 -0.72 -5.41
C GLY A 26 13.10 -1.10 -4.67
N LEU A 27 13.86 -0.11 -4.19
CA LEU A 27 15.07 -0.32 -3.38
C LEU A 27 14.74 -1.04 -2.06
N LEU A 28 13.72 -0.57 -1.34
CA LEU A 28 13.23 -1.21 -0.12
C LEU A 28 12.80 -2.66 -0.38
N SER A 29 12.00 -2.89 -1.42
CA SER A 29 11.53 -4.22 -1.78
C SER A 29 12.67 -5.17 -2.14
N ALA A 30 13.70 -4.68 -2.85
CA ALA A 30 14.90 -5.45 -3.19
C ALA A 30 15.69 -5.85 -1.93
N ILE A 31 15.89 -4.91 -1.00
CA ILE A 31 16.57 -5.19 0.28
C ILE A 31 15.79 -6.25 1.09
N LEU A 32 14.46 -6.15 1.11
CA LEU A 32 13.60 -7.14 1.77
C LEU A 32 13.71 -8.52 1.13
N ILE A 33 13.71 -8.60 -0.21
CA ILE A 33 13.87 -9.86 -0.95
C ILE A 33 15.23 -10.50 -0.68
N LEU A 34 16.31 -9.69 -0.64
CA LEU A 34 17.66 -10.16 -0.35
C LEU A 34 17.83 -10.65 1.10
N THR A 35 17.25 -9.95 2.07
CA THR A 35 17.42 -10.28 3.50
C THR A 35 16.49 -11.40 3.96
N ILE A 36 15.21 -11.35 3.57
CA ILE A 36 14.16 -12.23 4.11
C ILE A 36 13.89 -13.40 3.15
N GLY A 37 14.07 -13.19 1.84
CA GLY A 37 13.79 -14.15 0.77
C GLY A 37 12.56 -13.77 -0.07
N PHE A 38 12.61 -14.12 -1.36
CA PHE A 38 11.62 -13.71 -2.39
C PHE A 38 10.16 -14.01 -2.00
N PHE A 39 9.85 -15.24 -1.58
CA PHE A 39 8.48 -15.65 -1.26
C PHE A 39 7.91 -14.94 -0.03
N LYS A 40 8.76 -14.66 0.97
CA LYS A 40 8.33 -13.98 2.18
C LYS A 40 8.01 -12.51 1.89
N THR A 41 8.81 -11.84 1.06
CA THR A 41 8.51 -10.46 0.64
C THR A 41 7.25 -10.40 -0.22
N LEU A 42 7.03 -11.36 -1.12
CA LEU A 42 5.82 -11.43 -1.93
C LEU A 42 4.57 -11.60 -1.05
N LEU A 43 4.63 -12.47 -0.04
CA LEU A 43 3.54 -12.67 0.93
C LEU A 43 3.23 -11.37 1.69
N ILE A 44 4.27 -10.67 2.18
CA ILE A 44 4.11 -9.39 2.87
C ILE A 44 3.48 -8.34 1.94
N LEU A 45 3.93 -8.27 0.69
CA LEU A 45 3.42 -7.32 -0.30
C LEU A 45 1.94 -7.56 -0.59
N ILE A 46 1.54 -8.81 -0.79
CA ILE A 46 0.15 -9.19 -1.06
C ILE A 46 -0.72 -8.89 0.17
N LEU A 47 -0.30 -9.30 1.37
CA LEU A 47 -1.05 -9.06 2.61
C LEU A 47 -1.18 -7.57 2.92
N SER A 48 -0.10 -6.80 2.76
CA SER A 48 -0.10 -5.36 2.98
C SER A 48 -1.00 -4.63 1.97
N THR A 49 -0.91 -4.97 0.69
CA THR A 49 -1.76 -4.37 -0.36
C THR A 49 -3.23 -4.71 -0.13
N SER A 50 -3.52 -5.98 0.18
CA SER A 50 -4.88 -6.44 0.48
C SER A 50 -5.45 -5.74 1.71
N GLY A 51 -4.66 -5.66 2.79
CA GLY A 51 -5.01 -4.95 4.01
C GLY A 51 -5.26 -3.46 3.77
N TYR A 52 -4.45 -2.80 2.93
CA TYR A 52 -4.66 -1.40 2.55
C TYR A 52 -5.97 -1.21 1.77
N ILE A 53 -6.28 -2.09 0.80
CA ILE A 53 -7.53 -2.01 0.05
C ILE A 53 -8.73 -2.18 0.96
N ILE A 54 -8.68 -3.14 1.89
CA ILE A 54 -9.74 -3.39 2.88
C ILE A 54 -9.87 -2.19 3.82
N GLY A 55 -8.76 -1.74 4.42
CA GLY A 55 -8.75 -0.59 5.34
C GLY A 55 -9.23 0.69 4.67
N LYS A 56 -8.84 0.95 3.42
CA LYS A 56 -9.31 2.11 2.65
C LYS A 56 -10.82 2.11 2.43
N LYS A 57 -11.45 0.93 2.30
CA LYS A 57 -12.90 0.84 2.19
C LYS A 57 -13.57 1.11 3.54
N ILE A 58 -13.01 0.59 4.62
CA ILE A 58 -13.48 0.86 6.00
C ILE A 58 -13.39 2.35 6.33
N ASP A 59 -12.26 3.01 6.05
CA ASP A 59 -12.03 4.45 6.30
C ASP A 59 -13.00 5.36 5.52
N ARG A 60 -13.55 4.89 4.40
CA ARG A 60 -14.55 5.65 3.63
C ARG A 60 -15.95 5.61 4.24
N GLY A 61 -16.13 4.92 5.36
CA GLY A 61 -17.44 4.69 5.96
C GLY A 61 -18.33 3.81 5.08
N GLU A 62 -17.76 3.11 4.08
CA GLU A 62 -18.44 1.96 3.52
C GLU A 62 -18.39 0.91 4.64
N ASP A 63 -19.53 0.55 5.22
CA ASP A 63 -19.63 -0.60 6.12
C ASP A 63 -19.29 -1.85 5.31
N VAL A 64 -17.99 -2.09 5.13
CA VAL A 64 -17.46 -3.23 4.36
C VAL A 64 -17.96 -4.52 4.99
N ILE A 65 -18.07 -4.51 6.32
CA ILE A 65 -18.62 -5.62 7.10
C ILE A 65 -20.09 -5.83 6.73
N ASP A 66 -20.92 -4.79 6.66
CA ASP A 66 -22.33 -4.93 6.26
C ASP A 66 -22.48 -5.30 4.79
N SER A 67 -21.66 -4.76 3.89
CA SER A 67 -21.68 -5.12 2.47
C SER A 67 -21.28 -6.58 2.23
N LEU A 68 -20.29 -7.07 2.97
CA LEU A 68 -19.85 -8.47 2.92
C LEU A 68 -20.87 -9.40 3.59
N MET A 69 -21.40 -9.02 4.75
CA MET A 69 -22.41 -9.80 5.48
C MET A 69 -23.71 -9.92 4.68
N ASN A 70 -24.19 -8.81 4.09
CA ASN A 70 -25.35 -8.82 3.21
C ASN A 70 -25.13 -9.72 1.99
N ARG A 71 -23.95 -9.67 1.35
CA ARG A 71 -23.63 -10.59 0.24
C ARG A 71 -23.62 -12.07 0.66
N ILE A 72 -23.08 -12.40 1.82
CA ILE A 72 -23.04 -13.78 2.32
C ILE A 72 -24.46 -14.28 2.63
N ILE A 73 -25.28 -13.44 3.26
CA ILE A 73 -26.69 -13.76 3.55
C ILE A 73 -27.48 -13.97 2.25
N ASP A 74 -27.27 -13.13 1.24
CA ASP A 74 -27.98 -13.22 -0.04
C ASP A 74 -27.60 -14.47 -0.83
N ILE A 75 -26.32 -14.87 -0.80
CA ILE A 75 -25.85 -16.14 -1.39
C ILE A 75 -26.49 -17.33 -0.67
N LYS A 76 -26.56 -17.30 0.67
CA LYS A 76 -27.18 -18.36 1.47
C LYS A 76 -28.69 -18.46 1.22
N LYS A 77 -29.36 -17.36 0.90
CA LYS A 77 -30.80 -17.30 0.60
C LYS A 77 -31.14 -17.89 -0.78
N ARG A 78 -30.13 -18.05 -1.63
CA ARG A 78 -30.25 -18.55 -3.01
C ARG A 78 -30.01 -20.05 -3.14
N PHE A 79 -29.59 -20.71 -2.06
CA PHE A 79 -29.46 -22.16 -1.90
C PHE A 79 -30.51 -22.66 -0.91
#